data_AF-A0A959IT87-F1
#
_entry.id   AF-A0A959IT87-F1
#
_cell.length_a   1.000
_cell.length_b   1.000
_cell.length_c   1.000
_cell.angle_alpha   90.00
_cell.angle_beta   90.00
_cell.angle_gamma   90.00
#
_symmetry.space_group_name_H-M   'P 1'
#
loop_
_entity.id
_entity.type
_entity.pdbx_description
1 polymer ?
#
loop_
_entity_poly.entity_id
_entity_poly.type
_entity_poly.pdbx_seq_one_letter_code
_entity_poly.pdbx_strand_id
1 'polypeptide(L)'
;MTRVAMKYNNRSGRYRKFGTAKMGDMTDAQLIFCARRVIRVARQQIDFLAEAGVNENILGRIHEACQDFERAVNIQQDRVADRDIAVERRVEQGNKIYEELIVLSNIGKDIWAEKDPVKYQQYTIYESNNDQKKARKEKLESSKE
;
A
#
# COMPACT_ATOMS: atom_id res chain seq x y z
N MET A 1 -1.66 -15.21 -26.16
CA MET A 1 -1.95 -14.55 -27.45
C MET A 1 -1.92 -15.54 -28.62
N THR A 2 -2.52 -16.72 -28.46
CA THR A 2 -2.38 -17.82 -29.42
C THR A 2 -3.15 -17.56 -30.71
N ARG A 3 -4.40 -17.05 -30.63
CA ARG A 3 -5.22 -16.77 -31.81
C ARG A 3 -4.61 -15.72 -32.75
N VAL A 4 -4.06 -14.64 -32.19
CA VAL A 4 -3.36 -13.62 -32.98
C VAL A 4 -2.03 -14.16 -33.52
N ALA A 5 -1.32 -15.00 -32.75
CA ALA A 5 -0.09 -15.65 -33.20
C ALA A 5 -0.31 -16.63 -34.38
N MET A 6 -1.50 -17.23 -34.48
CA MET A 6 -1.86 -18.11 -35.60
C MET A 6 -1.94 -17.36 -36.94
N LYS A 7 -2.28 -16.07 -36.93
CA LYS A 7 -2.37 -15.24 -38.14
C LYS A 7 -1.13 -14.36 -38.37
N TYR A 8 -0.50 -13.91 -37.30
CA TYR A 8 0.66 -13.03 -37.36
C TYR A 8 1.79 -13.53 -36.47
N ASN A 9 2.98 -13.73 -37.06
CA ASN A 9 4.16 -14.08 -36.27
C ASN A 9 4.51 -12.97 -35.25
N ASN A 10 5.25 -13.35 -34.21
CA ASN A 10 5.61 -12.47 -33.11
C ASN A 10 6.56 -11.30 -33.48
N ARG A 11 7.24 -11.38 -34.64
CA ARG A 11 8.11 -10.30 -35.16
C ARG A 11 7.33 -9.25 -35.94
N SER A 12 6.13 -9.59 -36.42
CA SER A 12 5.29 -8.69 -37.21
C SER A 12 4.88 -7.45 -36.41
N GLY A 13 4.78 -6.31 -37.10
CA GLY A 13 4.30 -5.07 -36.49
C GLY A 13 2.88 -5.21 -35.96
N ARG A 14 2.03 -6.00 -36.63
CA ARG A 14 0.64 -6.27 -36.22
C ARG A 14 0.57 -7.02 -34.89
N TYR A 15 1.40 -8.04 -34.70
CA TYR A 15 1.49 -8.75 -33.41
C TYR A 15 2.09 -7.85 -32.32
N ARG A 16 3.19 -7.15 -32.61
CA ARG A 16 3.84 -6.24 -31.64
C ARG A 16 2.94 -5.09 -31.20
N LYS A 17 2.00 -4.65 -32.04
CA LYS A 17 1.01 -3.60 -31.71
C LYS A 17 0.17 -3.96 -30.48
N PHE A 18 -0.03 -5.24 -30.16
CA PHE A 18 -0.77 -5.68 -28.97
C PHE A 18 -0.02 -5.45 -27.65
N GLY A 19 1.31 -5.39 -27.66
CA GLY A 19 2.09 -5.07 -26.46
C GLY A 19 2.04 -6.13 -25.36
N THR A 20 1.73 -7.39 -25.68
CA THR A 20 1.61 -8.51 -24.72
C THR A 20 2.95 -9.22 -24.46
N ALA A 21 4.07 -8.56 -24.73
CA ALA A 21 5.39 -9.12 -24.45
C ALA A 21 5.67 -9.00 -22.95
N LYS A 22 6.25 -10.05 -22.34
CA LYS A 22 6.65 -10.05 -20.92
C LYS A 22 5.52 -9.69 -19.95
N MET A 23 4.30 -10.19 -20.18
CA MET A 23 3.17 -9.95 -19.27
C MET A 23 3.43 -10.43 -17.83
N GLY A 24 4.29 -11.43 -17.64
CA GLY A 24 4.68 -11.90 -16.31
C GLY A 24 5.55 -10.92 -15.51
N ASP A 25 6.17 -9.94 -16.19
CA ASP A 25 6.99 -8.91 -15.55
C ASP A 25 6.22 -7.59 -15.38
N MET A 26 4.94 -7.55 -15.76
CA MET A 26 4.12 -6.35 -15.69
C MET A 26 3.62 -6.11 -14.27
N THR A 27 3.67 -4.86 -13.82
CA THR A 27 2.93 -4.43 -12.63
C THR A 27 1.42 -4.47 -12.89
N ASP A 28 0.60 -4.47 -11.83
CA ASP A 28 -0.86 -4.49 -11.96
C ASP A 28 -1.38 -3.38 -12.88
N ALA A 29 -0.86 -2.15 -12.72
CA ALA A 29 -1.20 -1.02 -13.58
C ALA A 29 -0.80 -1.27 -15.04
N GLN A 30 0.40 -1.80 -15.28
CA GLN A 30 0.87 -2.13 -16.63
C GLN A 30 0.01 -3.23 -17.27
N LEU A 31 -0.42 -4.22 -16.48
CA LEU A 31 -1.28 -5.31 -16.95
C LEU A 31 -2.68 -4.80 -17.32
N ILE A 32 -3.26 -3.87 -16.55
CA ILE A 32 -4.52 -3.19 -16.88
C ILE A 32 -4.39 -2.41 -18.19
N PHE A 33 -3.32 -1.62 -18.36
CA PHE A 33 -3.08 -0.91 -19.61
C PHE A 33 -2.85 -1.86 -20.79
N CYS A 34 -2.18 -2.98 -20.57
CA CYS A 34 -1.97 -4.01 -21.57
C CYS A 34 -3.30 -4.62 -22.03
N ALA A 35 -4.19 -5.01 -21.10
CA ALA A 35 -5.50 -5.56 -21.42
C ALA A 35 -6.37 -4.57 -22.22
N ARG A 36 -6.44 -3.30 -21.79
CA ARG A 36 -7.15 -2.24 -22.52
C ARG A 36 -6.58 -2.01 -23.92
N ARG A 37 -5.24 -2.06 -24.05
CA ARG A 37 -4.55 -1.98 -25.35
C ARG A 37 -4.92 -3.16 -26.24
N VAL A 38 -4.96 -4.38 -25.72
CA VAL A 38 -5.33 -5.58 -26.49
C VAL A 38 -6.73 -5.44 -27.07
N ILE A 39 -7.71 -5.02 -26.27
CA ILE A 39 -9.09 -4.83 -26.74
C ILE A 39 -9.14 -3.77 -27.84
N ARG A 40 -8.52 -2.60 -27.62
CA ARG A 40 -8.48 -1.52 -28.62
C ARG A 40 -7.85 -1.97 -29.94
N VAL A 41 -6.71 -2.66 -29.87
CA VAL A 41 -5.97 -3.11 -31.06
C VAL A 41 -6.69 -4.25 -31.78
N ALA A 42 -7.37 -5.13 -31.04
CA ALA A 42 -8.19 -6.19 -31.61
C ALA A 42 -9.38 -5.63 -32.38
N ARG A 43 -10.12 -4.67 -31.81
CA ARG A 43 -11.25 -4.01 -32.48
C ARG A 43 -10.84 -3.31 -33.78
N GLN A 44 -9.69 -2.64 -33.78
CA GLN A 44 -9.14 -1.99 -34.99
C GLN A 44 -8.74 -2.97 -36.10
N GLN A 45 -8.56 -4.26 -35.78
CA GLN A 45 -8.12 -5.28 -36.72
C GLN A 45 -9.12 -6.44 -36.78
N ILE A 46 -10.37 -6.20 -36.40
CA ILE A 46 -11.39 -7.25 -36.22
C ILE A 46 -11.63 -8.01 -37.53
N ASP A 47 -11.70 -7.31 -38.66
CA ASP A 47 -11.91 -7.91 -39.99
C ASP A 47 -10.81 -8.91 -40.32
N PHE A 48 -9.56 -8.60 -39.94
CA PHE A 48 -8.43 -9.50 -40.16
C PHE A 48 -8.40 -10.63 -39.12
N LEU A 49 -8.91 -10.43 -37.92
CA LEU A 49 -8.82 -11.43 -36.84
C LEU A 49 -10.05 -12.34 -36.74
N ALA A 50 -11.11 -12.04 -37.49
CA ALA A 50 -12.34 -12.83 -37.54
C ALA A 50 -12.06 -14.29 -37.93
N GLU A 51 -11.21 -14.52 -38.93
CA GLU A 51 -10.76 -15.85 -39.35
C GLU A 51 -10.00 -16.62 -38.26
N ALA A 52 -9.34 -15.91 -37.34
CA ALA A 52 -8.66 -16.50 -36.19
C ALA A 52 -9.60 -16.74 -34.99
N GLY A 53 -10.91 -16.56 -35.19
CA GLY A 53 -11.93 -16.72 -34.17
C GLY A 53 -11.90 -15.64 -33.09
N VAL A 54 -11.38 -14.44 -33.40
CA VAL A 54 -11.50 -13.27 -32.51
C VAL A 54 -12.83 -12.58 -32.85
N ASN A 55 -13.71 -12.48 -31.87
CA ASN A 55 -15.02 -11.83 -31.99
C ASN A 55 -15.29 -10.94 -30.77
N GLU A 56 -16.35 -10.15 -30.84
CA GLU A 56 -16.69 -9.18 -29.79
C GLU A 56 -17.00 -9.85 -28.45
N ASN A 57 -17.54 -11.08 -28.43
CA ASN A 57 -17.80 -11.81 -27.19
C ASN A 57 -16.51 -12.11 -26.41
N ILE A 58 -15.42 -12.48 -27.11
CA ILE A 58 -14.12 -12.71 -26.48
C ILE A 58 -13.53 -11.39 -25.96
N LEU A 59 -13.68 -10.31 -26.72
CA LEU A 59 -13.21 -8.99 -26.29
C LEU A 59 -14.01 -8.48 -25.09
N GLY A 60 -15.31 -8.75 -25.03
CA GLY A 60 -16.18 -8.49 -23.89
C GLY A 60 -15.71 -9.21 -22.64
N ARG A 61 -15.37 -10.50 -22.72
CA ARG A 61 -14.82 -11.25 -21.58
C ARG A 61 -13.49 -10.69 -21.08
N ILE A 62 -12.60 -10.26 -21.98
CA ILE A 62 -11.33 -9.62 -21.59
C ILE A 62 -11.60 -8.26 -20.94
N HIS A 63 -12.59 -7.52 -21.44
CA HIS A 63 -12.99 -6.23 -20.90
C HIS A 63 -13.55 -6.36 -19.48
N GLU A 64 -14.48 -7.30 -19.25
CA GLU A 64 -15.03 -7.61 -17.92
C GLU A 64 -13.93 -8.03 -16.96
N ALA A 65 -13.07 -8.98 -17.35
CA ALA A 65 -11.95 -9.41 -16.52
C ALA A 65 -10.98 -8.26 -16.18
N CYS A 66 -10.73 -7.34 -17.12
CA CYS A 66 -9.91 -6.16 -16.88
C CYS A 66 -10.58 -5.19 -15.88
N GLN A 67 -11.90 -4.98 -15.99
CA GLN A 67 -12.66 -4.13 -15.07
C GLN A 67 -12.71 -4.72 -13.65
N ASP A 68 -12.92 -6.02 -13.54
CA ASP A 68 -12.94 -6.72 -12.25
C ASP A 68 -11.56 -6.69 -11.60
N PHE A 69 -10.50 -6.88 -12.39
CA PHE A 69 -9.13 -6.78 -11.90
C PHE A 69 -8.79 -5.37 -11.41
N GLU A 70 -9.12 -4.33 -12.18
CA GLU A 70 -8.92 -2.94 -11.78
C GLU A 70 -9.68 -2.59 -10.50
N ARG A 71 -10.94 -3.05 -10.38
CA ARG A 71 -11.73 -2.87 -9.15
C ARG A 71 -11.06 -3.54 -7.96
N ALA A 72 -10.57 -4.77 -8.12
CA ALA A 72 -9.90 -5.50 -7.04
C ALA A 72 -8.61 -4.80 -6.59
N VAL A 73 -7.80 -4.31 -7.54
CA VAL A 73 -6.58 -3.54 -7.26
C VAL A 73 -6.90 -2.26 -6.48
N ASN A 74 -7.91 -1.50 -6.91
CA ASN A 74 -8.31 -0.28 -6.22
C ASN A 74 -8.78 -0.57 -4.79
N ILE A 75 -9.64 -1.59 -4.61
CA ILE A 75 -10.08 -2.01 -3.27
C ILE A 75 -8.89 -2.39 -2.40
N GLN A 76 -7.92 -3.15 -2.92
CA GLN A 76 -6.75 -3.53 -2.16
C GLN A 76 -5.92 -2.30 -1.72
N GLN A 77 -5.71 -1.35 -2.63
CA GLN A 77 -4.96 -0.12 -2.35
C GLN A 77 -5.66 0.73 -1.28
N ASP A 78 -6.98 0.90 -1.40
CA ASP A 78 -7.78 1.62 -0.40
C ASP A 78 -7.68 0.97 0.97
N ARG A 79 -7.77 -0.38 1.04
CA ARG A 79 -7.64 -1.11 2.31
C ARG A 79 -6.26 -0.97 2.95
N VAL A 80 -5.20 -0.91 2.15
CA VAL A 80 -3.85 -0.67 2.66
C VAL A 80 -3.75 0.74 3.23
N ALA A 81 -4.27 1.75 2.53
CA ALA A 81 -4.30 3.12 3.01
C ALA A 81 -5.13 3.28 4.29
N ASP A 82 -6.33 2.69 4.34
CA ASP A 82 -7.20 2.68 5.53
C ASP A 82 -6.48 2.10 6.75
N ARG A 83 -5.74 0.99 6.55
CA ARG A 83 -4.95 0.37 7.61
C ARG A 83 -3.87 1.31 8.13
N ASP A 84 -3.17 1.99 7.23
CA ASP A 84 -2.08 2.89 7.61
C ASP A 84 -2.63 4.11 8.38
N ILE A 85 -3.75 4.69 7.93
CA ILE A 85 -4.48 5.74 8.67
C ILE A 85 -4.93 5.23 10.04
N ALA A 86 -5.42 4.00 10.15
CA ALA A 86 -5.83 3.43 11.43
C ALA A 86 -4.66 3.23 12.41
N VAL A 87 -3.47 2.93 11.89
CA VAL A 87 -2.23 2.87 12.70
C VAL A 87 -1.91 4.25 13.27
N GLU A 88 -1.94 5.29 12.44
CA GLU A 88 -1.71 6.67 12.87
C GLU A 88 -2.69 7.09 13.97
N ARG A 89 -4.00 6.89 13.73
CA ARG A 89 -5.04 7.19 14.73
C ARG A 89 -4.81 6.48 16.07
N ARG A 90 -4.37 5.23 16.04
CA ARG A 90 -4.07 4.47 17.26
C ARG A 90 -2.88 5.07 18.01
N VAL A 91 -1.84 5.48 17.29
CA VAL A 91 -0.67 6.12 17.89
C VAL A 91 -1.05 7.46 18.52
N GLU A 92 -1.82 8.29 17.80
CA GLU A 92 -2.33 9.56 18.32
C GLU A 92 -3.16 9.38 19.59
N GLN A 93 -4.09 8.42 19.59
CA GLN A 93 -4.92 8.16 20.77
C GLN A 93 -4.08 7.62 21.94
N GLY A 94 -3.09 6.76 21.66
CA GLY A 94 -2.16 6.26 22.67
C GLY A 94 -1.35 7.39 23.31
N ASN A 95 -0.89 8.34 22.50
CA ASN A 95 -0.17 9.51 22.99
C ASN A 95 -1.06 10.40 23.88
N LYS A 96 -2.32 10.64 23.49
CA LYS A 96 -3.28 11.39 24.34
C LYS A 96 -3.51 10.74 25.69
N ILE A 97 -3.73 9.41 25.71
CA ILE A 97 -3.90 8.67 26.97
C ILE A 97 -2.64 8.77 27.84
N TYR A 98 -1.46 8.71 27.23
CA TYR A 98 -0.20 8.84 27.94
C TYR A 98 0.00 10.25 28.52
N GLU A 99 -0.38 11.30 27.78
CA GLU A 99 -0.37 12.67 28.28
C GLU A 99 -1.30 12.84 29.50
N GLU A 100 -2.53 12.32 29.42
CA GLU A 100 -3.48 12.33 30.54
C GLU A 100 -2.94 11.55 31.75
N LEU A 101 -2.29 10.40 31.53
CA LEU A 101 -1.66 9.61 32.58
C LEU A 101 -0.53 10.39 33.29
N ILE A 102 0.29 11.13 32.53
CA ILE A 102 1.34 11.99 33.10
C ILE A 102 0.71 13.05 34.00
N VAL A 103 -0.34 13.73 33.53
CA VAL A 103 -1.04 14.76 34.31
C VAL A 103 -1.58 14.18 35.63
N LEU A 104 -2.28 13.04 35.58
CA LEU A 104 -2.80 12.38 36.78
C LEU A 104 -1.68 11.95 37.74
N SER A 105 -0.56 11.47 37.19
CA SER A 105 0.60 11.05 37.98
C SER A 105 1.27 12.23 38.68
N ASN A 106 1.37 13.39 38.02
CA ASN A 106 1.88 14.61 38.64
C ASN A 106 0.96 15.09 39.77
N ILE A 107 -0.36 15.09 39.56
CA ILE A 107 -1.33 15.41 40.61
C ILE A 107 -1.20 14.46 41.81
N GLY A 108 -1.04 13.15 41.55
CA GLY A 108 -0.83 12.15 42.59
C GLY A 108 0.46 12.40 43.39
N LYS A 109 1.56 12.72 42.70
CA LYS A 109 2.82 13.12 43.33
C LYS A 109 2.64 14.33 44.25
N ASP A 110 1.98 15.38 43.77
CA ASP A 110 1.74 16.60 44.55
C ASP A 110 0.92 16.31 45.82
N ILE A 111 -0.09 15.45 45.75
CA ILE A 111 -0.92 15.06 46.91
C ILE A 111 -0.10 14.32 47.97
N TRP A 112 0.82 13.43 47.56
CA TRP A 112 1.54 12.53 48.45
C TRP A 112 2.95 12.99 48.83
N ALA A 113 3.48 14.05 48.20
CA ALA A 113 4.85 14.54 48.37
C ALA A 113 5.27 14.70 49.83
N GLU A 114 4.39 15.23 50.68
CA GLU A 114 4.66 15.48 52.10
C GLU A 114 3.99 14.47 53.04
N LYS A 115 3.13 13.58 52.50
CA LYS A 115 2.29 12.68 53.31
C LYS A 115 2.84 11.27 53.41
N ASP A 116 3.23 10.68 52.27
CA ASP A 116 3.62 9.27 52.21
C ASP A 116 4.57 9.04 51.02
N PRO A 117 5.87 8.85 51.29
CA PRO A 117 6.87 8.58 50.25
C PRO A 117 6.59 7.31 49.44
N VAL A 118 5.96 6.29 50.03
CA VAL A 118 5.67 5.02 49.35
C VAL A 118 4.57 5.23 48.30
N LYS A 119 3.52 5.97 48.66
CA LYS A 119 2.45 6.31 47.70
C LYS A 119 2.92 7.27 46.62
N TYR A 120 3.81 8.21 46.94
CA TYR A 120 4.44 9.08 45.94
C TYR A 120 5.15 8.25 44.85
N GLN A 121 5.91 7.23 45.24
CA GLN A 121 6.62 6.39 44.27
C GLN A 121 5.68 5.64 43.32
N GLN A 122 4.47 5.31 43.74
CA GLN A 122 3.47 4.64 42.87
C GLN A 122 3.04 5.50 41.68
N TYR A 123 3.14 6.83 41.78
CA TYR A 123 2.84 7.77 40.69
C TYR A 123 4.10 8.19 39.91
N THR A 124 5.26 7.57 40.16
CA THR A 124 6.49 7.91 39.45
C THR A 124 6.60 7.17 38.14
N ILE A 125 6.39 7.90 37.04
CA ILE A 125 6.65 7.41 35.68
C ILE A 125 8.16 7.55 35.40
N TYR A 126 8.79 6.45 35.02
CA TYR A 126 10.20 6.43 34.59
C TYR A 126 10.33 6.82 33.12
N GLU A 127 11.49 7.36 32.76
CA GLU A 127 11.79 7.79 31.39
C GLU A 127 11.53 6.68 30.37
N SER A 128 10.97 7.03 29.23
CA SER A 128 10.77 6.07 28.17
C SER A 128 12.14 5.61 27.62
N ASN A 129 12.20 4.36 27.17
CA ASN A 129 13.39 3.81 26.51
C ASN A 129 13.82 4.66 25.28
N ASN A 130 12.88 5.39 24.67
CA ASN A 130 13.19 6.29 23.56
C ASN A 130 13.99 7.52 24.03
N ASP A 131 13.59 8.11 25.16
CA ASP A 131 14.28 9.28 25.71
C ASP A 131 15.66 8.92 26.22
N GLN A 132 15.80 7.73 26.83
CA GLN A 132 17.11 7.17 27.20
C GLN A 132 18.03 6.98 25.98
N LYS A 133 17.48 6.52 24.85
CA LYS A 133 18.24 6.36 23.60
C LYS A 133 18.66 7.70 22.99
N LYS A 134 17.77 8.71 23.00
CA LYS A 134 18.09 10.08 22.56
C LYS A 134 19.20 10.69 23.42
N ALA A 135 19.03 10.66 24.74
CA ALA A 135 20.02 11.14 25.70
C ALA A 135 21.36 10.41 25.56
N ARG A 136 21.34 9.10 25.29
CA ARG A 136 22.57 8.32 25.01
C ARG A 136 23.23 8.78 23.71
N LYS A 137 22.46 9.03 22.65
CA LYS A 137 22.98 9.49 21.35
C LYS A 137 23.61 10.86 21.47
N GLU A 138 22.95 11.80 22.14
CA GLU A 138 23.45 13.15 22.42
C GLU A 138 24.78 13.11 23.20
N LYS A 139 24.86 12.29 24.25
CA LYS A 139 26.11 12.09 25.02
C LYS A 139 27.28 11.57 24.16
N LEU A 140 26.99 10.66 23.23
CA LEU A 140 27.97 10.08 22.30
C LEU A 140 28.43 11.05 21.21
N GLU A 141 27.60 12.03 20.85
CA GLU A 141 27.94 13.09 19.92
C GLU A 141 28.79 14.16 20.63
N SER A 142 28.43 14.56 21.86
CA SER A 142 29.21 15.51 22.65
C SER A 142 30.59 15.01 23.09
N SER A 143 30.82 13.69 23.10
CA SER A 143 32.12 13.11 23.48
C SER A 143 33.09 12.93 22.31
N LYS A 144 32.66 13.29 21.09
CA LYS A 144 33.48 13.19 19.86
C LYS A 144 34.07 14.53 19.43
N GLU A 145 33.61 15.63 20.03
CA GLU A 145 34.23 16.96 19.98
C GLU A 145 35.30 17.09 21.07
#